data_AF-A0A535L1U7-F1
#
_entry.id   AF-A0A535L1U7-F1
#
_cell.length_a   1.000
_cell.length_b   1.000
_cell.length_c   1.000
_cell.angle_alpha   90.00
_cell.angle_beta   90.00
_cell.angle_gamma   90.00
#
_symmetry.space_group_name_H-M   'P 1'
#
loop_
_entity.id
_entity.type
_entity.pdbx_description
1 polymer ?
#
loop_
_entity_poly.entity_id
_entity_poly.type
_entity_poly.pdbx_seq_one_letter_code
_entity_poly.pdbx_strand_id
1 'polypeptide(L)' 'VSPNARLVEIVELADHPWFVASQFHPEFRSRPNRPHPLFRDFVRAAFLQSGIDQMELRPAELLEGNSDS' A
#
# COMPACT_ATOMS: atom_id res chain seq x y z
N VAL A 1 -18.08 6.44 5.87
CA VAL A 1 -19.07 7.52 5.70
C VAL A 1 -19.61 7.85 7.06
N SER A 2 -19.54 9.12 7.49
CA SER A 2 -20.10 9.54 8.77
C SER A 2 -21.60 9.19 8.80
N PRO A 3 -22.15 8.61 9.88
CA PRO A 3 -23.54 8.15 9.94
C PRO A 3 -24.57 9.23 9.57
N ASN A 4 -24.21 10.50 9.77
CA ASN A 4 -25.07 11.65 9.50
C ASN A 4 -24.62 12.51 8.31
N ALA A 5 -23.57 12.09 7.57
CA ALA A 5 -22.95 12.82 6.46
C ALA A 5 -22.49 14.27 6.75
N ARG A 6 -22.41 14.65 8.04
CA ARG A 6 -22.03 16.01 8.49
C ARG A 6 -20.55 16.17 8.73
N LEU A 7 -19.82 15.07 8.86
CA LEU A 7 -18.39 15.06 9.12
C LEU A 7 -17.67 14.37 7.97
N VAL A 8 -16.67 15.04 7.41
CA VAL A 8 -15.76 14.45 6.43
C VAL A 8 -14.80 13.53 7.17
N GLU A 9 -14.84 12.24 6.84
CA GLU A 9 -14.03 11.21 7.49
C GLU A 9 -12.74 10.92 6.72
N ILE A 10 -12.79 11.02 5.39
CA ILE A 10 -11.71 10.72 4.45
C ILE A 10 -11.76 11.72 3.30
N VAL A 11 -10.59 12.17 2.84
CA VAL A 11 -10.40 13.01 1.64
C VAL A 11 -9.41 12.32 0.70
N GLU A 12 -9.67 12.40 -0.59
CA GLU A 12 -8.78 11.97 -1.67
C GLU A 12 -8.53 13.16 -2.62
N LEU A 13 -7.34 13.24 -3.22
CA LEU A 13 -6.99 14.25 -4.22
C LEU A 13 -6.87 13.58 -5.59
N ALA A 14 -7.78 13.92 -6.51
CA ALA A 14 -7.92 13.24 -7.79
C ALA A 14 -6.65 13.26 -8.67
N ASP A 15 -5.92 14.37 -8.66
CA ASP A 15 -4.74 14.58 -9.52
C ASP A 15 -3.42 14.19 -8.84
N HIS A 16 -3.46 13.37 -7.79
CA HIS A 16 -2.28 12.87 -7.09
C HIS A 16 -2.21 11.34 -7.19
N PRO A 17 -1.05 10.73 -7.50
CA PRO A 17 -0.94 9.30 -7.77
C PRO A 17 -1.40 8.41 -6.61
N TRP A 18 -1.24 8.90 -5.38
CA TRP A 18 -1.86 8.32 -4.20
C TRP A 18 -1.96 9.37 -3.09
N PHE A 19 -3.16 9.86 -2.79
CA PHE A 19 -3.39 10.81 -1.69
C PHE A 19 -4.67 10.44 -0.94
N VAL A 20 -4.52 10.08 0.33
CA VAL A 20 -5.64 9.78 1.23
C VAL A 20 -5.36 10.40 2.59
N ALA A 21 -6.27 11.21 3.10
CA ALA A 21 -6.23 11.77 4.45
C ALA A 21 -7.44 11.29 5.24
N SER A 22 -7.24 10.78 6.47
CA SER A 22 -8.31 10.32 7.35
C SER A 22 -8.33 11.08 8.67
N GLN A 23 -9.53 11.33 9.22
CA GLN A 23 -9.67 11.95 10.54
C GLN A 23 -9.44 10.95 11.69
N PHE A 24 -9.77 9.67 11.47
CA PHE A 24 -9.59 8.62 12.47
C PHE A 24 -8.14 8.12 12.52
N HIS A 25 -7.85 7.30 13.55
CA HIS A 25 -6.54 6.72 13.84
C HIS A 25 -6.43 5.26 13.34
N PRO A 26 -6.05 5.00 12.07
CA PRO A 26 -5.87 3.64 11.54
C PRO A 26 -4.74 2.86 12.21
N GLU A 27 -3.78 3.54 12.83
CA GLU A 27 -2.62 2.96 13.52
C GLU A 27 -3.02 2.01 14.64
N PHE A 28 -4.06 2.34 15.41
CA PHE A 28 -4.52 1.48 16.52
C PHE A 28 -5.13 0.16 16.05
N ARG A 29 -5.55 0.07 14.78
CA ARG A 29 -6.12 -1.14 14.17
C ARG A 29 -5.15 -1.90 13.27
N SER A 30 -3.94 -1.36 13.03
CA SER A 30 -2.91 -2.04 12.25
C SER A 30 -2.20 -3.12 13.10
N ARG A 31 -1.87 -4.27 12.50
CA ARG A 31 -1.10 -5.35 13.15
C ARG A 31 0.01 -5.83 12.20
N PRO A 32 1.12 -6.39 12.72
CA PRO A 32 2.23 -6.84 11.87
C PRO A 32 1.81 -7.83 10.76
N ASN A 33 0.92 -8.78 11.08
CA ASN A 33 0.40 -9.78 10.14
C ASN A 33 -0.89 -9.34 9.42
N ARG A 34 -1.42 -8.17 9.76
CA ARG A 34 -2.65 -7.62 9.17
C ARG A 34 -2.55 -6.10 9.15
N PRO A 35 -1.72 -5.53 8.26
CA PRO A 35 -1.55 -4.09 8.17
C PRO A 35 -2.88 -3.45 7.76
N HIS A 36 -3.16 -2.26 8.30
CA HIS A 36 -4.32 -1.49 7.86
C HIS A 36 -4.18 -1.15 6.36
N PRO A 37 -5.26 -1.23 5.55
CA PRO A 37 -5.19 -0.98 4.11
C PRO A 37 -4.52 0.35 3.75
N LEU A 38 -4.83 1.43 4.47
CA LEU A 38 -4.18 2.74 4.25
C LEU A 38 -2.65 2.69 4.29
N PHE A 39 -2.05 1.95 5.23
CA PHE A 39 -0.59 1.84 5.29
C PHE A 39 -0.03 0.89 4.24
N ARG A 40 -0.67 -0.28 4.05
CA ARG A 40 -0.26 -1.25 3.04
C ARG A 40 -0.24 -0.62 1.64
N ASP A 41 -1.31 0.08 1.31
CA ASP A 41 -1.50 0.65 -0.03
C ASP A 41 -0.66 1.92 -0.21
N PHE A 42 -0.41 2.70 0.85
CA PHE A 42 0.58 3.79 0.81
C PHE A 42 1.97 3.28 0.44
N VAL A 43 2.46 2.24 1.12
CA VAL A 43 3.78 1.66 0.85
C VAL A 43 3.85 1.09 -0.56
N ARG A 44 2.79 0.41 -1.01
CA ARG A 44 2.70 -0.07 -2.40
C ARG A 44 2.78 1.09 -3.40
N ALA A 45 2.04 2.18 -3.18
CA ALA A 45 2.07 3.33 -4.08
C ALA A 45 3.44 4.02 -4.08
N ALA A 46 4.06 4.18 -2.90
CA ALA A 46 5.41 4.71 -2.77
C ALA A 46 6.44 3.84 -3.50
N PHE A 47 6.31 2.51 -3.39
CA PHE A 47 7.14 1.57 -4.12
C PHE A 47 7.01 1.73 -5.63
N LEU A 48 5.79 1.79 -6.15
CA LEU A 48 5.54 2.00 -7.58
C LEU A 48 6.07 3.36 -8.07
N GLN A 49 6.00 4.39 -7.23
CA GLN A 49 6.48 5.74 -7.56
C GLN A 49 8.01 5.87 -7.46
N SER A 50 8.68 5.00 -6.71
CA SER A 50 10.13 5.09 -6.45
C SER A 50 11.00 4.88 -7.68
N GLY A 51 10.42 4.44 -8.81
CA GLY A 51 11.17 4.17 -10.04
C GLY A 51 12.06 2.93 -9.98
N ILE A 52 11.93 2.12 -8.92
CA ILE A 52 12.59 0.83 -8.82
C ILE A 52 11.97 -0.11 -9.86
N ASP A 53 12.81 -0.59 -10.78
CA ASP A 53 12.39 -1.58 -11.77
C ASP A 53 12.11 -2.90 -11.06
N GLN A 54 10.92 -3.48 -11.28
CA GLN A 54 10.55 -4.78 -10.71
C GLN A 54 11.49 -5.89 -11.20
N MET A 55 12.22 -5.68 -12.29
CA MET A 55 13.26 -6.61 -12.77
C MET A 55 14.50 -6.67 -11.87
N GLU A 56 14.82 -5.62 -11.11
CA GLU A 56 15.94 -5.63 -10.16
C GLU A 56 15.61 -6.40 -8.88
N LEU A 57 14.32 -6.55 -8.56
CA LEU A 57 13.82 -7.19 -7.35
C LEU A 57 13.38 -8.64 -7.56
N ARG A 58 13.94 -9.33 -8.58
CA ARG A 58 13.73 -10.77 -8.75
C ARG A 58 14.10 -11.48 -7.44
N PRO A 59 13.12 -12.12 -6.76
CA PRO A 59 13.42 -12.97 -5.62
C PRO A 59 14.40 -14.07 -6.05
N ALA A 60 15.16 -14.61 -5.11
CA ALA A 60 16.14 -15.69 -5.34
C ALA A 60 15.57 -16.99 -5.97
N GLU A 61 14.28 -17.02 -6.31
CA GLU A 61 13.55 -18.11 -6.96
C GLU A 61 13.97 -18.39 -8.42
N LEU A 62 14.92 -17.64 -8.98
CA LEU A 62 15.58 -17.98 -10.25
C LEU A 62 16.85 -18.84 -10.10
N LEU A 63 17.23 -19.22 -8.87
CA LEU A 63 18.37 -20.10 -8.60
C LEU A 63 17.99 -21.54 -8.23
N GLU A 64 16.71 -21.85 -8.05
CA GLU A 64 16.24 -23.23 -7.88
C GLU A 64 15.47 -23.67 -9.14
N GLY A 65 16.07 -24.56 -9.94
CA GLY A 65 15.35 -25.27 -10.99
C GLY A 65 15.91 -25.24 -12.41
N ASN A 66 17.23 -25.11 -12.60
CA ASN A 66 17.90 -25.77 -13.74
C ASN A 66 18.53 -27.07 -13.25
N SER A 67 17.67 -28.00 -12.86
CA SER A 67 18.01 -29.40 -12.70
C SER A 67 16.85 -30.20 -13.27
N ASP A 68 16.86 -30.38 -14.59
CA ASP A 68 16.49 -31.66 -15.18
C ASP A 68 17.05 -31.73 -16.60
N SER A 69 17.95 -32.71 -16.77
CA SER A 69 18.34 -33.47 -17.98
C SER A 69 18.43 -32.75 -19.33
#